data_AF-A0A1V5ZML5-F1
#
_entry.id   AF-A0A1V5ZML5-F1
#
_cell.length_a   1.000
_cell.length_b   1.000
_cell.length_c   1.000
_cell.angle_alpha   90.00
_cell.angle_beta   90.00
_cell.angle_gamma   90.00
#
_symmetry.space_group_name_H-M   'P 1'
#
loop_
_entity.id
_entity.type
_entity.pdbx_description
1 polymer ?
#
loop_
_entity_poly.entity_id
_entity_poly.type
_entity_poly.pdbx_seq_one_letter_code
_entity_poly.pdbx_strand_id
1 'polypeptide(L)' 'MLHIALFGSFERFIGVLIEHYAGAFPFWLAPEQIRIIPVADKFENYAQKVKEELVSK' A
#
# COMPACT_ATOMS: atom_id res chain seq x y z
N MET A 1 9.86 -4.66 -37.49
CA MET A 1 9.00 -3.98 -36.50
C MET A 1 9.14 -4.71 -35.18
N LEU A 2 9.27 -3.98 -34.06
CA LEU A 2 9.40 -4.55 -32.72
C LEU A 2 8.14 -4.21 -31.92
N HIS A 3 7.36 -5.21 -31.52
CA HIS A 3 6.18 -5.03 -30.66
C HIS A 3 6.53 -5.52 -29.26
N ILE A 4 6.48 -4.63 -28.26
CA ILE A 4 6.78 -4.95 -26.86
C ILE A 4 5.65 -4.44 -25.97
N ALA A 5 5.17 -5.30 -25.07
CA ALA A 5 4.35 -4.92 -23.94
C ALA A 5 4.97 -5.52 -22.67
N LEU A 6 5.49 -4.67 -21.78
CA LEU A 6 6.18 -5.11 -20.57
C LEU A 6 5.23 -5.77 -19.56
N PHE A 7 4.03 -5.21 -19.41
CA PHE A 7 3.00 -5.70 -18.49
C PHE A 7 1.76 -6.26 -19.19
N GLY A 8 1.56 -5.94 -20.48
CA GLY A 8 0.28 -6.19 -21.18
C GLY A 8 -0.79 -5.18 -20.75
N SER A 9 -2.03 -5.65 -20.56
CA SER A 9 -3.12 -4.83 -19.96
C SER A 9 -2.88 -4.67 -18.47
N PHE A 10 -3.10 -3.45 -17.98
CA PHE A 10 -2.88 -3.13 -16.57
C PHE A 10 -3.88 -3.84 -15.66
N GLU A 11 -5.14 -3.97 -16.10
CA GLU A 11 -6.20 -4.68 -15.39
C GLU A 11 -5.83 -6.15 -15.18
N ARG A 12 -5.33 -6.81 -16.23
CA ARG A 12 -4.87 -8.19 -16.13
C ARG A 12 -3.62 -8.31 -15.27
N PHE A 13 -2.68 -7.37 -15.39
CA PHE A 13 -1.47 -7.36 -14.57
C PHE A 13 -1.81 -7.24 -13.08
N ILE A 14 -2.68 -6.31 -12.68
CA ILE A 14 -3.13 -6.17 -11.30
C ILE A 14 -3.86 -7.43 -10.81
N GLY A 15 -4.72 -8.03 -11.65
CA GLY A 15 -5.37 -9.30 -11.33
C GLY A 15 -4.36 -10.41 -11.00
N VAL A 16 -3.32 -10.56 -11.82
CA VAL A 16 -2.22 -11.50 -11.56
C VAL A 16 -1.48 -11.17 -10.27
N LEU A 17 -1.25 -9.88 -9.95
CA LEU A 17 -0.60 -9.50 -8.70
C LEU A 17 -1.47 -9.84 -7.47
N ILE A 18 -2.79 -9.65 -7.55
CA ILE A 18 -3.73 -10.03 -6.48
C ILE A 18 -3.61 -11.53 -6.19
N GLU A 19 -3.66 -12.37 -7.23
CA GLU A 19 -3.54 -13.82 -7.09
C GLU A 19 -2.14 -14.24 -6.61
N HIS A 20 -1.09 -13.66 -7.16
CA HIS A 20 0.31 -13.97 -6.83
C HIS A 20 0.64 -13.68 -5.35
N TYR A 21 0.17 -12.54 -4.83
CA TYR A 21 0.40 -12.15 -3.45
C TYR A 21 -0.70 -12.64 -2.48
N ALA A 22 -1.75 -13.28 -2.99
CA ALA A 22 -2.95 -13.64 -2.21
C ALA A 22 -3.51 -12.45 -1.40
N GLY A 23 -3.44 -11.24 -1.97
CA GLY A 23 -3.82 -9.98 -1.32
C GLY A 23 -2.81 -9.38 -0.32
N ALA A 24 -1.74 -10.10 0.05
CA ALA A 24 -0.67 -9.60 0.92
C ALA A 24 0.42 -8.88 0.13
N PHE A 25 0.09 -7.71 -0.40
CA PHE A 25 1.00 -6.95 -1.27
C PHE A 25 2.30 -6.50 -0.59
N PRO A 26 3.40 -6.36 -1.35
CA PRO A 26 4.59 -5.66 -0.90
C PRO A 26 4.25 -4.23 -0.44
N PHE A 27 5.02 -3.70 0.52
CA PHE A 27 4.78 -2.38 1.12
C PHE A 27 4.64 -1.23 0.10
N TRP A 28 5.36 -1.27 -1.01
CA TRP A 28 5.32 -0.23 -2.05
C TRP A 28 4.08 -0.31 -2.96
N LEU A 29 3.35 -1.43 -2.92
CA LEU A 29 2.17 -1.69 -3.74
C LEU A 29 0.88 -1.77 -2.90
N ALA A 30 1.00 -1.98 -1.58
CA ALA A 30 -0.13 -2.09 -0.69
C ALA A 30 -1.01 -0.82 -0.73
N PRO A 31 -2.34 -0.94 -0.91
CA PRO A 31 -3.25 0.21 -0.97
C PRO A 31 -3.34 0.96 0.37
N GLU A 32 -3.16 0.24 1.48
CA GLU A 32 -2.96 0.82 2.81
C GLU A 32 -1.61 0.34 3.33
N GLN A 33 -0.66 1.26 3.46
CA GLN A 33 0.72 0.93 3.83
C GLN A 33 0.90 0.81 5.35
N ILE A 34 0.31 1.74 6.12
CA ILE A 34 0.45 1.82 7.58
C ILE A 34 -0.89 2.21 8.20
N ARG A 35 -1.32 1.46 9.22
CA ARG A 35 -2.44 1.80 10.10
C ARG A 35 -1.93 2.04 11.52
N ILE A 36 -2.23 3.20 12.09
CA ILE A 36 -1.83 3.54 13.46
C ILE A 36 -3.01 3.30 14.39
N ILE A 37 -2.80 2.47 15.41
CA ILE A 37 -3.84 2.09 16.38
C ILE A 37 -3.32 2.40 17.78
N PRO A 38 -3.80 3.48 18.44
CA PRO A 38 -3.44 3.75 19.82
C PRO A 38 -4.10 2.73 20.75
N VAL A 39 -3.40 2.36 21.81
CA VAL A 39 -3.91 1.38 22.80
C VAL A 39 -5.05 1.94 23.66
N ALA A 40 -5.16 3.26 23.77
CA ALA A 40 -6.22 3.98 24.51
C ALA A 40 -6.29 5.45 24.06
N ASP A 41 -7.43 6.10 24.26
CA ASP A 41 -7.73 7.48 23.82
C ASP A 41 -6.70 8.51 24.29
N LYS A 42 -6.06 8.29 25.45
CA LYS A 42 -5.01 9.17 25.97
C LYS A 42 -3.78 9.31 25.05
N PHE A 43 -3.59 8.38 24.11
CA PHE A 43 -2.49 8.38 23.16
C PHE A 43 -2.86 8.93 21.77
N GLU A 44 -4.10 9.37 21.58
CA GLU A 44 -4.61 9.83 20.27
C GLU A 44 -3.76 10.97 19.70
N ASN A 45 -3.40 11.96 20.52
CA ASN A 45 -2.55 13.08 20.10
C ASN A 45 -1.18 12.62 19.60
N TYR A 46 -0.60 11.59 20.22
CA TYR A 46 0.68 11.04 19.79
C TYR A 46 0.53 10.23 18.51
N ALA A 47 -0.52 9.40 18.39
CA ALA A 47 -0.80 8.65 17.18
C ALA A 47 -1.00 9.58 15.96
N GLN A 48 -1.71 10.69 16.15
CA GLN A 48 -1.92 11.71 15.13
C GLN A 48 -0.60 12.41 14.73
N LYS A 49 0.27 12.72 15.70
CA LYS A 49 1.61 13.24 15.41
C LYS A 49 2.44 12.27 14.55
N VAL A 50 2.47 10.99 14.90
CA VAL A 50 3.20 9.97 14.12
C VAL A 50 2.61 9.85 12.70
N LYS A 51 1.28 9.90 12.57
CA LYS A 51 0.61 9.93 11.26
C LYS A 51 1.09 11.10 10.41
N GLU A 52 1.14 12.30 10.97
CA GLU A 52 1.60 13.50 10.28
C GLU A 52 3.08 13.39 9.86
N GLU A 53 3.94 12.83 10.71
CA GLU A 53 5.35 12.59 10.37
C GLU A 53 5.53 11.57 9.23
N LEU A 54 4.64 10.58 9.13
CA LEU A 54 4.67 9.56 8.07
C LEU A 54 4.07 10.05 6.74
N VAL A 55 3.13 11.00 6.78
CA VAL A 55 2.51 11.57 5.56
C VAL A 55 3.32 12.75 5.00
N SER A 56 4.02 13.49 5.86
CA SER A 56 4.80 14.69 5.46
C SER A 56 6.17 14.35 4.86
N LYS A 57 6.55 13.08 4.84
CA LYS A 57 7.76 12.57 4.16
C LYS A 57 7.38 11.84 2.89
#